data_AF-A0A383BD13-F1
#
_entry.id   AF-A0A383BD13-F1
#
_cell.length_a   1.000
_cell.length_b   1.000
_cell.length_c   1.000
_cell.angle_alpha   90.00
_cell.angle_beta   90.00
_cell.angle_gamma   90.00
#
_symmetry.space_group_name_H-M   'P 1'
#
loop_
_entity.id
_entity.type
_entity.pdbx_description
1 polymer ?
#
loop_
_entity_poly.entity_id
_entity_poly.type
_entity_poly.pdbx_seq_one_letter_code
_entity_poly.pdbx_strand_id
1 'polypeptide(L)'
;MINPSDTGQDSVVDISVGPGHPATTGHTGRGVIVAVIDSGIHVDHPHVGGIAGGIAFEQHGESHDDYTDRLGHGTAVTAAIREKAPDAEIYAIKVFGRRLSTSTGVLVRAIDWATGIGAR
;
A
#
# COMPACT_ATOMS: atom_id res chain seq x y z
N MET A 1 -14.60 -31.83 -32.45
CA MET A 1 -13.94 -31.07 -33.53
C MET A 1 -13.87 -29.63 -33.05
N ILE A 2 -12.71 -29.17 -32.58
CA ILE A 2 -12.50 -27.81 -32.08
C ILE A 2 -12.08 -26.96 -33.27
N ASN A 3 -12.71 -25.81 -33.50
CA ASN A 3 -12.34 -24.89 -34.56
C ASN A 3 -10.94 -24.29 -34.24
N PRO A 4 -9.96 -24.38 -35.16
CA PRO A 4 -8.59 -23.92 -34.91
C PRO A 4 -8.42 -22.39 -34.96
N SER A 5 -9.52 -21.62 -34.99
CA SER A 5 -9.50 -20.16 -35.07
C SER A 5 -9.75 -19.46 -33.73
N ASP A 6 -9.94 -20.20 -32.63
CA ASP A 6 -10.15 -19.62 -31.30
C ASP A 6 -8.81 -19.41 -30.56
N THR A 7 -7.85 -18.80 -31.24
CA THR A 7 -6.74 -18.15 -30.55
C THR A 7 -7.28 -16.83 -30.04
N GLY A 8 -7.96 -16.88 -28.88
CA GLY A 8 -8.29 -15.70 -28.11
C GLY A 8 -7.04 -14.83 -28.01
N GLN A 9 -7.07 -13.70 -28.70
CA GLN A 9 -6.12 -12.63 -28.45
C GLN A 9 -6.44 -12.18 -27.03
N ASP A 10 -5.68 -12.68 -26.05
CA ASP A 10 -5.63 -12.10 -24.72
C ASP A 10 -5.15 -10.66 -24.91
N SER A 11 -6.07 -9.74 -25.18
CA SER A 11 -5.79 -8.32 -25.23
C SER A 11 -5.37 -7.94 -23.82
N VAL A 12 -4.07 -7.91 -23.59
CA VAL A 12 -3.49 -7.26 -22.42
C VAL A 12 -3.96 -5.82 -22.50
N VAL A 13 -4.95 -5.47 -21.69
CA VAL A 13 -5.35 -4.08 -21.53
C VAL A 13 -4.24 -3.45 -20.70
N ASP A 14 -3.40 -2.64 -21.35
CA ASP A 14 -2.36 -1.87 -20.68
C ASP A 14 -3.04 -0.76 -19.85
N ILE A 15 -3.38 -1.05 -18.60
CA ILE A 15 -3.89 -0.06 -17.65
C ILE A 15 -2.69 0.73 -17.11
N SER A 16 -2.21 1.67 -17.92
CA SER A 16 -1.16 2.59 -17.53
C SER A 16 -1.76 3.87 -16.95
N VAL A 17 -1.83 3.95 -15.61
CA VAL A 17 -2.23 5.17 -14.87
C VAL A 17 -0.98 5.84 -14.28
N GLY A 18 -0.29 6.61 -15.12
CA GLY A 18 0.90 7.37 -14.75
C GLY A 18 0.62 8.80 -14.27
N PRO A 19 1.66 9.57 -13.91
CA PRO A 19 1.55 11.00 -13.61
C PRO A 19 0.91 11.75 -14.77
N GLY A 20 -0.06 12.60 -14.47
CA GLY A 20 -0.76 13.39 -15.50
C GLY A 20 -1.74 12.58 -16.36
N HIS A 21 -2.00 11.30 -16.03
CA HIS A 21 -3.07 10.56 -16.70
C HIS A 21 -4.42 11.25 -16.45
N PRO A 22 -5.33 11.32 -17.45
CA PRO A 22 -6.62 12.00 -17.28
C PRO A 22 -7.43 11.49 -16.07
N ALA A 23 -7.32 10.20 -15.74
CA ALA A 23 -8.00 9.60 -14.59
C ALA A 23 -7.57 10.15 -13.23
N THR A 24 -6.38 10.75 -13.11
CA THR A 24 -5.86 11.33 -11.85
C THR A 24 -5.75 12.86 -11.90
N THR A 25 -6.05 13.47 -13.05
CA THR A 25 -5.96 14.94 -13.20
C THR A 25 -6.95 15.63 -12.24
N GLY A 26 -6.45 16.56 -11.43
CA GLY A 26 -7.25 17.29 -10.43
C GLY A 26 -7.58 16.49 -9.16
N HIS A 27 -7.25 15.21 -9.08
CA HIS A 27 -7.51 14.35 -7.93
C HIS A 27 -6.22 14.09 -7.17
N THR A 28 -6.06 14.70 -6.00
CA THR A 28 -4.81 14.63 -5.24
C THR A 28 -4.85 13.69 -4.04
N GLY A 29 -6.00 13.08 -3.75
CA GLY A 29 -6.22 12.28 -2.54
C GLY A 29 -6.44 13.12 -1.27
N ARG A 30 -6.62 14.44 -1.38
CA ARG A 30 -6.90 15.30 -0.22
C ARG A 30 -8.15 14.81 0.53
N GLY A 31 -8.01 14.63 1.84
CA GLY A 31 -9.10 14.13 2.71
C GLY A 31 -9.34 12.62 2.62
N VAL A 32 -8.48 11.89 1.89
CA VAL A 32 -8.47 10.43 1.84
C VAL A 32 -7.40 9.90 2.79
N ILE A 33 -7.78 8.92 3.60
CA ILE A 33 -6.87 8.19 4.49
C ILE A 33 -6.46 6.89 3.80
N VAL A 34 -5.16 6.67 3.65
CA VAL A 34 -4.58 5.46 3.05
C VAL A 34 -3.77 4.72 4.10
N ALA A 35 -4.20 3.50 4.43
CA ALA A 35 -3.45 2.59 5.28
C ALA A 35 -2.59 1.64 4.43
N VAL A 36 -1.27 1.71 4.58
CA VAL A 36 -0.33 0.81 3.87
C VAL A 36 0.02 -0.36 4.79
N ILE A 37 -0.64 -1.50 4.57
CA ILE A 37 -0.40 -2.75 5.31
C ILE A 37 0.72 -3.54 4.60
N ASP A 38 1.97 -3.42 5.06
CA ASP A 38 3.14 -3.96 4.35
C ASP A 38 4.36 -4.19 5.28
N SER A 39 5.59 -3.97 4.80
CA SER A 39 6.86 -4.13 5.53
C SER A 39 7.26 -2.95 6.39
N GLY A 40 6.42 -1.92 6.46
CA GLY A 40 6.71 -0.63 7.10
C GLY A 40 6.99 0.46 6.07
N ILE A 41 7.34 1.66 6.54
CA ILE A 41 7.69 2.81 5.68
C ILE A 41 8.97 3.46 6.20
N HIS A 42 9.92 3.77 5.32
CA HIS A 42 11.00 4.70 5.63
C HIS A 42 10.51 6.15 5.46
N VAL A 43 10.09 6.77 6.57
CA VAL A 43 9.35 8.04 6.56
C VAL A 43 10.13 9.21 5.96
N ASP A 44 11.46 9.19 6.09
CA ASP A 44 12.38 10.21 5.56
C ASP A 44 12.76 9.98 4.10
N HIS A 45 12.24 8.93 3.46
CA HIS A 45 12.54 8.67 2.05
C HIS A 45 12.02 9.83 1.18
N PRO A 46 12.83 10.38 0.25
CA PRO A 46 12.44 11.56 -0.54
C PRO A 46 11.13 11.42 -1.31
N HIS A 47 10.79 10.20 -1.72
CA HIS A 47 9.55 9.90 -2.46
C HIS A 47 8.33 9.62 -1.57
N VAL A 48 8.49 9.57 -0.24
CA VAL A 48 7.38 9.39 0.72
C VAL A 48 6.84 10.74 1.20
N GLY A 49 7.73 11.70 1.51
CA GLY A 49 7.32 13.03 1.95
C GLY A 49 6.58 13.05 3.30
N GLY A 50 6.90 12.11 4.19
CA GLY A 50 6.27 11.95 5.50
C GLY A 50 4.93 11.19 5.47
N ILE A 51 4.46 10.82 6.66
CA ILE A 51 3.21 10.09 6.91
C ILE A 51 2.54 10.61 8.19
N ALA A 52 1.26 10.32 8.38
CA ALA A 52 0.46 10.76 9.54
C ALA A 52 0.73 9.94 10.82
N GLY A 53 1.32 8.75 10.69
CA GLY A 53 1.69 7.87 11.80
C GLY A 53 1.74 6.40 11.39
N GLY A 54 1.77 5.51 12.37
CA GLY A 54 1.74 4.08 12.09
C GLY A 54 1.82 3.19 13.31
N ILE A 55 1.73 1.88 13.05
CA ILE A 55 1.84 0.80 14.03
C ILE A 55 2.51 -0.41 13.37
N ALA A 56 3.14 -1.26 14.17
CA ALA A 56 3.63 -2.57 13.75
C ALA A 56 2.94 -3.67 14.55
N PHE A 57 2.68 -4.80 13.90
CA PHE A 57 2.13 -6.01 14.51
C PHE A 57 3.08 -7.18 14.29
N GLU A 58 3.50 -7.82 15.38
CA GLU A 58 4.31 -9.01 15.36
C GLU A 58 3.45 -10.29 15.33
N GLN A 59 4.06 -11.40 14.89
CA GLN A 59 3.35 -12.68 14.74
C GLN A 59 2.65 -13.16 16.02
N HIS A 60 3.20 -12.83 17.19
CA HIS A 60 2.70 -13.27 18.48
C HIS A 60 1.67 -12.34 19.12
N GLY A 61 1.21 -11.30 18.41
CA GLY A 61 0.11 -10.44 18.87
C GLY A 61 0.55 -9.10 19.44
N GLU A 62 1.83 -8.93 19.74
CA GLU A 62 2.38 -7.66 20.23
C GLU A 62 2.33 -6.59 19.14
N SER A 63 2.05 -5.36 19.56
CA SER A 63 2.11 -4.18 18.71
C SER A 63 3.10 -3.16 19.25
N HIS A 64 3.79 -2.44 18.37
CA HIS A 64 4.75 -1.40 18.74
C HIS A 64 4.78 -0.26 17.71
N ASP A 65 5.51 0.80 18.04
CA ASP A 65 5.62 2.03 17.24
C ASP A 65 6.76 2.00 16.20
N ASP A 66 7.65 1.00 16.23
CA ASP A 66 8.62 0.80 15.15
C ASP A 66 8.00 0.19 13.86
N TYR A 67 7.42 1.04 13.03
CA TYR A 67 6.95 0.70 11.68
C TYR A 67 7.99 0.99 10.60
N THR A 68 9.28 1.05 10.94
CA THR A 68 10.35 1.33 9.98
C THR A 68 10.48 0.21 8.96
N ASP A 69 10.47 0.58 7.68
CA ASP A 69 10.73 -0.37 6.60
C ASP A 69 12.20 -0.76 6.56
N ARG A 70 12.47 -2.07 6.55
CA ARG A 70 13.81 -2.65 6.41
C ARG A 70 13.93 -3.58 5.20
N LEU A 71 12.82 -3.78 4.47
CA LEU A 71 12.76 -4.60 3.26
C LEU A 71 12.61 -3.74 2.00
N GLY A 72 12.06 -2.53 2.13
CA GLY A 72 11.92 -1.54 1.08
C GLY A 72 10.60 -1.61 0.29
N HIS A 73 9.87 -2.72 0.39
CA HIS A 73 8.63 -2.93 -0.37
C HIS A 73 7.54 -1.93 0.03
N GLY A 74 7.23 -1.80 1.32
CA GLY A 74 6.24 -0.84 1.80
C GLY A 74 6.61 0.62 1.49
N THR A 75 7.90 0.97 1.50
CA THR A 75 8.39 2.28 1.08
C THR A 75 8.14 2.52 -0.42
N ALA A 76 8.41 1.52 -1.27
CA ALA A 76 8.17 1.61 -2.71
C ALA A 76 6.66 1.71 -3.05
N VAL A 77 5.83 0.91 -2.38
CA VAL A 77 4.36 1.00 -2.48
C VAL A 77 3.88 2.40 -2.09
N THR A 78 4.40 2.94 -0.98
CA THR A 78 4.04 4.28 -0.51
C THR A 78 4.46 5.37 -1.50
N ALA A 79 5.65 5.26 -2.10
CA ALA A 79 6.10 6.19 -3.13
C ALA A 79 5.18 6.17 -4.36
N ALA A 80 4.77 4.98 -4.80
CA ALA A 80 3.84 4.84 -5.92
C ALA A 80 2.46 5.45 -5.61
N ILE A 81 1.97 5.32 -4.37
CA ILE A 81 0.74 5.98 -3.92
C ILE A 81 0.91 7.50 -3.93
N ARG A 82 1.98 8.03 -3.32
CA ARG A 82 2.26 9.48 -3.25
C ARG A 82 2.35 10.14 -4.61
N GLU A 83 2.89 9.45 -5.61
CA GLU A 83 2.95 9.93 -6.99
C GLU A 83 1.56 10.22 -7.59
N LYS A 84 0.52 9.48 -7.18
CA LYS A 84 -0.86 9.63 -7.70
C LYS A 84 -1.77 10.39 -6.74
N ALA A 85 -1.53 10.28 -5.44
CA ALA A 85 -2.32 10.87 -4.37
C ALA A 85 -1.41 11.68 -3.42
N PRO A 86 -0.81 12.79 -3.90
CA PRO A 86 0.19 13.54 -3.15
C PRO A 86 -0.34 14.13 -1.84
N ASP A 87 -1.63 14.44 -1.74
CA ASP A 87 -2.26 15.05 -0.57
C ASP A 87 -2.99 14.04 0.33
N ALA A 88 -2.84 12.74 0.09
CA ALA A 88 -3.44 11.71 0.95
C ALA A 88 -2.77 11.67 2.34
N GLU A 89 -3.57 11.35 3.35
CA GLU A 89 -3.09 11.06 4.70
C GLU A 89 -2.70 9.58 4.78
N ILE A 90 -1.40 9.31 4.84
CA ILE A 90 -0.87 7.94 4.79
C ILE A 90 -0.53 7.45 6.20
N TYR A 91 -0.88 6.22 6.52
CA TYR A 91 -0.48 5.52 7.75
C TYR A 91 0.28 4.23 7.43
N ALA A 92 1.38 3.98 8.15
CA ALA A 92 2.12 2.73 8.05
C ALA A 92 1.52 1.65 8.97
N ILE A 93 1.24 0.46 8.43
CA ILE A 93 0.87 -0.71 9.23
C ILE A 93 1.82 -1.85 8.88
N LYS A 94 2.87 -2.01 9.69
CA LYS A 94 3.91 -3.01 9.45
C LYS A 94 3.43 -4.38 9.93
N VAL A 95 3.31 -5.34 9.02
CA VAL A 95 2.92 -6.73 9.30
C VAL A 95 3.99 -7.75 8.90
N PHE A 96 4.95 -7.33 8.07
CA PHE A 96 6.11 -8.16 7.71
C PHE A 96 7.30 -7.86 8.60
N GLY A 97 7.85 -8.90 9.22
CA GLY A 97 9.10 -8.84 9.99
C GLY A 97 10.32 -8.80 9.07
N ARG A 98 11.14 -9.87 9.10
CA ARG A 98 12.36 -10.01 8.28
C ARG A 98 12.15 -10.69 6.92
N ARG A 99 10.93 -11.12 6.63
CA ARG A 99 10.50 -11.75 5.38
C ARG A 99 9.13 -11.20 5.01
N LEU A 100 8.78 -11.18 3.72
CA LEU A 100 7.46 -10.80 3.21
C LEU A 100 6.43 -11.91 3.47
N SER A 101 6.28 -12.29 4.74
CA SER A 101 5.29 -13.25 5.19
C SER A 101 4.78 -12.87 6.57
N THR A 102 3.48 -13.04 6.76
CA THR A 102 2.78 -12.78 8.03
C THR A 102 1.67 -13.80 8.22
N SER A 103 1.08 -13.85 9.40
CA SER A 103 -0.06 -14.74 9.67
C SER A 103 -1.38 -14.04 9.33
N THR A 104 -2.41 -14.83 8.99
CA THR A 104 -3.76 -14.30 8.77
C THR A 104 -4.26 -13.50 9.98
N GLY A 105 -3.97 -13.96 11.20
CA GLY A 105 -4.36 -13.26 12.42
C GLY A 105 -3.72 -11.87 12.56
N VAL A 106 -2.46 -11.71 12.16
CA VAL A 106 -1.82 -10.38 12.09
C VAL A 106 -2.50 -9.50 11.05
N LEU A 107 -2.79 -10.06 9.87
CA LEU A 107 -3.42 -9.30 8.79
C LEU A 107 -4.83 -8.81 9.16
N VAL A 108 -5.64 -9.65 9.81
CA VAL A 108 -6.97 -9.24 10.30
C VAL A 108 -6.86 -8.09 11.29
N ARG A 109 -5.95 -8.17 12.28
CA ARG A 109 -5.73 -7.07 13.24
C ARG A 109 -5.27 -5.78 12.55
N ALA A 110 -4.44 -5.89 11.52
CA ALA A 110 -4.00 -4.74 10.73
C ALA A 110 -5.17 -4.07 9.99
N ILE A 111 -6.09 -4.86 9.42
CA ILE A 111 -7.31 -4.35 8.78
C ILE A 111 -8.22 -3.69 9.82
N ASP A 112 -8.43 -4.33 10.98
CA ASP A 112 -9.24 -3.76 12.06
C ASP A 112 -8.67 -2.41 12.51
N TRP A 113 -7.35 -2.31 12.72
CA TRP A 113 -6.70 -1.05 13.06
C TRP A 113 -6.86 0.00 11.96
N ALA A 114 -6.69 -0.38 10.68
CA ALA A 114 -6.87 0.52 9.54
C ALA A 114 -8.29 1.10 9.49
N THR A 115 -9.31 0.28 9.72
CA THR A 115 -10.69 0.77 9.80
C THR A 115 -10.94 1.65 11.02
N GLY A 116 -10.27 1.37 12.15
CA GLY A 116 -10.35 2.17 13.37
C GLY A 116 -9.81 3.60 13.21
N ILE A 117 -8.81 3.81 12.36
CA ILE A 117 -8.32 5.16 11.99
C ILE A 117 -9.14 5.81 10.86
N GLY A 118 -10.15 5.12 10.32
CA GLY A 118 -11.06 5.67 9.31
C GLY A 118 -10.61 5.47 7.86
N ALA A 119 -9.62 4.60 7.58
CA ALA A 119 -9.29 4.22 6.21
C ALA A 119 -10.45 3.42 5.58
N ARG A 120 -10.99 3.88 4.44
CA ARG A 120 -12.12 3.27 3.71
C ARG A 120 -12.21 3.78 2.27
#